data_AF-A0A2V6BYV7-F1
#
_entry.id   AF-A0A2V6BYV7-F1
#
_cell.length_a   1.000
_cell.length_b   1.000
_cell.length_c   1.000
_cell.angle_alpha   90.00
_cell.angle_beta   90.00
_cell.angle_gamma   90.00
#
_symmetry.space_group_name_H-M   'P 1'
#
loop_
_entity.id
_entity.type
_entity.pdbx_description
1 polymer ?
#
loop_
_entity_poly.entity_id
_entity_poly.type
_entity_poly.pdbx_seq_one_letter_code
_entity_poly.pdbx_strand_id
1 'polypeptide(L)'
;MITDQTTDTLSIFLQNLPGAVSKLKNRLQRNYEQLYPGLHDLIRIVLDEEEANARKLSPFPHLLLPDLVDAHIAQLGLEPVNYENLFKPVRTSAEQNHQLIPAYAGC
;
A
#
# COMPACT_ATOMS: atom_id res chain seq x y z
N MET A 1 -35.99 -19.61 -24.94
CA MET A 1 -35.04 -20.16 -23.95
C MET A 1 -33.76 -19.34 -23.98
N ILE A 2 -33.64 -18.29 -23.16
CA ILE A 2 -32.41 -17.47 -23.02
C ILE A 2 -32.03 -17.27 -21.53
N THR A 3 -32.95 -17.52 -20.61
CA THR A 3 -32.82 -17.28 -19.17
C THR A 3 -31.94 -18.28 -18.41
N ASP A 4 -31.72 -19.51 -18.91
CA ASP A 4 -30.90 -20.51 -18.21
C ASP A 4 -29.39 -20.23 -18.31
N GLN A 5 -28.90 -19.82 -19.50
CA GLN A 5 -27.46 -19.63 -19.72
C GLN A 5 -26.88 -18.42 -18.95
N THR A 6 -27.67 -17.36 -18.77
CA THR A 6 -27.29 -16.17 -17.99
C THR A 6 -27.22 -16.47 -16.50
N THR A 7 -28.07 -17.39 -16.02
CA THR A 7 -28.12 -17.78 -14.61
C THR A 7 -26.92 -18.63 -14.25
N ASP A 8 -26.52 -19.54 -15.15
CA ASP A 8 -25.32 -20.37 -14.99
C ASP A 8 -24.03 -19.54 -14.98
N THR A 9 -23.91 -18.56 -15.88
CA THR A 9 -22.75 -17.67 -15.92
C THR A 9 -22.66 -16.75 -14.71
N LEU A 10 -23.78 -16.22 -14.23
CA LEU A 10 -23.83 -15.43 -12.99
C LEU A 10 -23.45 -16.29 -11.77
N SER A 11 -23.88 -17.55 -11.71
CA SER A 11 -23.52 -18.47 -10.63
C SER A 11 -22.00 -18.73 -10.59
N ILE A 12 -21.40 -19.00 -11.74
CA ILE A 12 -19.94 -19.19 -11.86
C ILE A 12 -19.18 -17.90 -11.51
N PHE A 13 -19.68 -16.73 -11.91
CA PHE A 13 -19.07 -15.45 -11.58
C PHE A 13 -19.09 -15.19 -10.06
N LEU A 14 -20.24 -15.42 -9.41
CA LEU A 14 -20.39 -15.25 -7.96
C LEU A 14 -19.52 -16.25 -7.18
N GLN A 15 -19.30 -17.46 -7.70
CA GLN A 15 -18.38 -18.44 -7.10
C GLN A 15 -16.90 -18.02 -7.19
N ASN A 16 -16.53 -17.28 -8.25
CA ASN A 16 -15.16 -16.80 -8.45
C ASN A 16 -14.88 -15.46 -7.75
N LEU A 17 -15.93 -14.72 -7.39
CA LEU A 17 -15.84 -13.42 -6.73
C LEU A 17 -14.99 -13.42 -5.46
N PRO A 18 -15.10 -14.40 -4.53
CA PRO A 18 -14.29 -14.44 -3.33
C PRO A 18 -12.79 -14.54 -3.66
N GLY A 19 -12.44 -15.37 -4.64
CA GLY A 19 -11.05 -15.52 -5.09
C GLY A 19 -10.49 -14.24 -5.72
N ALA A 20 -11.32 -13.50 -6.46
CA ALA A 20 -10.95 -12.20 -7.01
C ALA A 20 -10.73 -11.15 -5.90
N VAL A 21 -11.59 -11.12 -4.88
CA VAL A 21 -11.47 -10.22 -3.72
C VAL A 21 -10.21 -10.54 -2.92
N SER A 22 -9.90 -11.82 -2.66
CA SER A 22 -8.67 -12.20 -1.96
C SER A 22 -7.41 -11.81 -2.74
N LYS A 23 -7.41 -11.98 -4.08
CA LYS A 23 -6.29 -11.51 -4.92
C LYS A 23 -6.13 -9.99 -4.88
N LEU A 24 -7.24 -9.25 -4.91
CA LEU A 24 -7.24 -7.79 -4.80
C LEU A 24 -6.66 -7.35 -3.45
N LYS A 25 -7.09 -7.96 -2.34
CA LYS A 25 -6.56 -7.67 -1.00
C LYS A 25 -5.07 -7.93 -0.89
N ASN A 26 -4.58 -9.07 -1.38
CA ASN A 26 -3.15 -9.38 -1.41
C ASN A 26 -2.34 -8.37 -2.24
N ARG A 27 -2.96 -7.74 -3.25
CA ARG A 27 -2.32 -6.68 -4.04
C ARG A 27 -2.32 -5.35 -3.29
N LEU A 28 -3.45 -4.95 -2.73
CA LEU A 28 -3.58 -3.72 -1.94
C LEU A 28 -2.62 -3.75 -0.74
N GLN A 29 -2.60 -4.85 -0.01
CA GLN A 29 -1.73 -5.03 1.13
C GLN A 29 -0.26 -4.81 0.78
N ARG A 30 0.26 -5.46 -0.28
CA ARG A 30 1.64 -5.25 -0.73
C ARG A 30 1.92 -3.80 -1.13
N ASN A 31 0.99 -3.16 -1.83
CA ASN A 31 1.15 -1.77 -2.25
C ASN A 31 1.25 -0.83 -1.02
N TYR A 32 0.38 -1.00 -0.03
CA TYR A 32 0.41 -0.15 1.16
C TYR A 32 1.57 -0.50 2.10
N GLU A 33 1.97 -1.77 2.20
CA GLU A 33 3.16 -2.16 2.96
C GLU A 33 4.43 -1.50 2.41
N GLN A 34 4.51 -1.34 1.08
CA GLN A 34 5.58 -0.57 0.47
C GLN A 34 5.49 0.90 0.87
N LEU A 35 4.31 1.52 0.72
CA LEU A 35 4.07 2.94 1.03
C LEU A 35 4.24 3.30 2.51
N TYR A 36 3.98 2.35 3.40
CA TYR A 36 3.94 2.53 4.85
C TYR A 36 4.65 1.38 5.57
N PRO A 37 5.98 1.34 5.52
CA PRO A 37 6.75 0.31 6.20
C PRO A 37 6.49 0.36 7.72
N GLY A 38 6.13 -0.79 8.30
CA GLY A 38 5.81 -0.91 9.72
C GLY A 38 4.33 -0.79 10.09
N LEU A 39 3.44 -0.46 9.14
CA LEU A 39 1.99 -0.42 9.35
C LEU A 39 1.25 -1.67 8.84
N HIS A 40 1.94 -2.79 8.69
CA HIS A 40 1.38 -4.06 8.19
C HIS A 40 0.07 -4.47 8.88
N ASP A 41 0.08 -4.48 10.22
CA ASP A 41 -1.10 -4.90 10.99
C ASP A 41 -2.26 -3.93 10.84
N LEU A 42 -1.98 -2.63 10.80
CA LEU A 42 -2.99 -1.60 10.57
C LEU A 42 -3.59 -1.74 9.17
N ILE A 43 -2.75 -1.90 8.13
CA ILE A 43 -3.19 -2.07 6.75
C ILE A 43 -4.08 -3.31 6.63
N ARG A 44 -3.70 -4.42 7.28
CA ARG A 44 -4.49 -5.64 7.30
C ARG A 44 -5.85 -5.42 7.96
N ILE A 45 -5.89 -4.75 9.12
CA ILE A 45 -7.14 -4.44 9.83
C ILE A 45 -8.05 -3.57 8.97
N VAL A 46 -7.53 -2.49 8.38
CA VAL A 46 -8.29 -1.60 7.50
C VAL A 46 -8.83 -2.37 6.28
N LEU A 47 -8.02 -3.24 5.66
CA LEU A 47 -8.46 -4.07 4.54
C LEU A 47 -9.54 -5.10 4.91
N ASP A 48 -9.55 -5.61 6.14
CA ASP A 48 -10.60 -6.51 6.64
C ASP A 48 -11.89 -5.74 6.95
N GLU A 49 -11.77 -4.58 7.60
CA GLU A 49 -12.89 -3.72 7.93
C GLU A 49 -13.58 -3.16 6.68
N GLU A 50 -12.80 -2.61 5.73
CA GLU A 50 -13.35 -2.07 4.49
C GLU A 50 -13.87 -3.15 3.56
N GLU A 51 -13.36 -4.39 3.62
CA GLU A 51 -14.00 -5.51 2.92
C GLU A 51 -15.40 -5.78 3.47
N ALA A 52 -15.54 -5.80 4.79
CA ALA A 52 -16.84 -5.99 5.44
C ALA A 52 -17.81 -4.85 5.09
N ASN A 53 -17.32 -3.61 5.00
CA ASN A 53 -18.13 -2.47 4.56
C ASN A 53 -18.50 -2.56 3.07
N ALA A 54 -17.54 -2.85 2.20
CA ALA A 54 -17.77 -3.00 0.77
C ALA A 54 -18.82 -4.07 0.47
N ARG A 55 -18.80 -5.20 1.21
CA ARG A 55 -19.79 -6.29 1.10
C ARG A 55 -21.19 -5.86 1.56
N LYS A 56 -21.31 -4.96 2.54
CA LYS A 56 -22.61 -4.42 2.99
C LYS A 56 -23.19 -3.43 1.97
N LEU A 57 -22.32 -2.65 1.32
CA LEU A 57 -22.70 -1.60 0.38
C LEU A 57 -23.00 -2.14 -1.03
N SER A 58 -22.31 -3.20 -1.45
CA SER A 58 -22.43 -3.74 -2.80
C SER A 58 -22.23 -5.25 -2.84
N PRO A 59 -22.96 -5.97 -3.73
CA PRO A 59 -22.65 -7.37 -4.05
C PRO A 59 -21.29 -7.53 -4.74
N PHE A 60 -20.65 -6.44 -5.18
CA PHE A 60 -19.34 -6.43 -5.82
C PHE A 60 -18.33 -5.63 -4.98
N PRO A 61 -17.88 -6.19 -3.84
CA PRO A 61 -17.00 -5.48 -2.92
C PRO A 61 -15.65 -5.09 -3.57
N HIS A 62 -15.18 -5.85 -4.55
CA HIS A 62 -13.93 -5.56 -5.27
C HIS A 62 -13.93 -4.25 -6.05
N LEU A 63 -15.10 -3.68 -6.36
CA LEU A 63 -15.21 -2.39 -7.05
C LEU A 63 -15.09 -1.20 -6.08
N LEU A 64 -15.57 -1.37 -4.84
CA LEU A 64 -15.59 -0.31 -3.83
C LEU A 64 -14.39 -0.38 -2.89
N LEU A 65 -13.84 -1.57 -2.69
CA LEU A 65 -12.79 -1.83 -1.71
C LEU A 65 -11.56 -0.91 -1.88
N PRO A 66 -11.01 -0.70 -3.09
CA PRO A 66 -9.84 0.18 -3.25
C PRO A 66 -10.14 1.61 -2.78
N ASP A 67 -11.26 2.18 -3.22
CA ASP A 67 -11.64 3.56 -2.90
C ASP A 67 -11.93 3.74 -1.41
N LEU A 68 -12.57 2.75 -0.78
CA LEU A 68 -12.86 2.76 0.66
C LEU A 68 -11.58 2.70 1.49
N VAL A 69 -10.63 1.87 1.08
CA VAL A 69 -9.33 1.74 1.75
C VAL A 69 -8.52 3.03 1.60
N ASP A 70 -8.50 3.64 0.42
CA ASP A 70 -7.84 4.93 0.20
C ASP A 70 -8.46 6.03 1.08
N ALA A 71 -9.80 6.09 1.14
CA ALA A 71 -10.50 7.05 2.00
C ALA A 71 -10.18 6.83 3.48
N HIS A 72 -10.12 5.58 3.94
CA HIS A 72 -9.81 5.25 5.32
C HIS A 72 -8.35 5.61 5.67
N ILE A 73 -7.41 5.30 4.78
CA ILE A 73 -5.99 5.65 4.97
C ILE A 73 -5.79 7.17 4.98
N ALA A 74 -6.53 7.91 4.14
CA ALA A 74 -6.52 9.36 4.16
C ALA A 74 -7.07 9.93 5.49
N GLN A 75 -8.10 9.30 6.08
CA GLN A 75 -8.62 9.67 7.40
C GLN A 75 -7.63 9.42 8.53
N LEU A 76 -6.79 8.38 8.41
CA LEU A 76 -5.73 8.10 9.38
C LEU A 76 -4.59 9.13 9.34
N GLY A 77 -4.59 10.06 8.37
CA GLY A 77 -3.58 11.10 8.24
C GLY A 77 -2.18 10.54 7.95
N LEU A 78 -2.11 9.35 7.36
CA LEU A 78 -0.85 8.68 7.07
C LEU A 78 -0.19 9.33 5.85
N GLU A 79 0.86 10.13 6.08
CA GLU A 79 1.73 10.64 5.02
C GLU A 79 2.48 9.48 4.36
N PRO A 80 2.29 9.20 3.06
CA PRO A 80 3.02 8.16 2.37
C PRO A 80 4.51 8.44 2.44
N VAL A 81 5.33 7.41 2.65
CA VAL A 81 6.78 7.57 2.64
C VAL A 81 7.20 8.02 1.24
N ASN A 82 7.55 9.30 1.10
CA ASN A 82 8.02 9.85 -0.15
C ASN A 82 9.47 9.42 -0.40
N TYR A 83 9.65 8.36 -1.18
CA TYR A 83 10.97 7.84 -1.53
C TYR A 83 11.81 8.82 -2.35
N GLU A 84 11.22 9.86 -2.97
CA GLU A 84 11.99 10.91 -3.67
C GLU A 84 12.91 11.69 -2.72
N ASN A 85 12.58 11.76 -1.43
CA ASN A 85 13.45 12.39 -0.43
C ASN A 85 14.58 11.47 0.08
N LEU A 86 14.48 10.15 -0.12
CA LEU A 86 15.53 9.18 0.25
C LEU A 86 16.63 9.07 -0.81
N PHE A 87 16.34 9.43 -2.06
CA PHE A 87 17.32 9.50 -3.16
C PHE A 87 17.94 10.89 -3.36
N LYS A 88 17.75 11.83 -2.42
CA LYS A 88 18.64 12.99 -2.37
C LYS A 88 19.98 12.49 -1.85
N PRO A 89 21.07 12.53 -2.64
CA PRO A 89 22.38 12.24 -2.08
C PRO A 89 22.59 13.23 -0.95
N VAL A 90 22.73 12.71 0.27
CA VAL A 90 23.33 13.46 1.37
C VAL A 90 24.68 13.91 0.83
N ARG A 91 24.76 15.17 0.41
CA ARG A 91 26.03 15.84 0.22
C ARG A 91 26.59 15.96 1.62
N THR A 92 27.37 14.96 2.02
CA THR A 92 28.26 15.09 3.17
C THR A 92 29.21 16.21 2.79
N SER A 93 28.89 17.45 3.18
CA SER A 93 29.84 18.56 3.16
C SER A 93 30.85 18.30 4.28
N ALA A 94 31.69 17.29 4.08
CA ALA A 94 32.92 17.07 4.79
C ALA A 94 34.02 17.92 4.11
N GLU A 95 33.75 19.21 3.97
CA GLU A 95 34.74 20.22 3.62
C GLU A 95 34.32 21.48 4.36
N GLN A 96 34.94 21.69 5.53
CA GLN A 96 35.16 22.96 6.22
C GLN A 96 35.19 22.70 7.72
N ASN A 97 36.26 22.10 8.24
CA ASN A 97 37.00 22.75 9.32
C ASN A 97 38.27 22.00 9.75
N HIS A 98 39.31 22.80 10.01
CA HIS A 98 40.59 22.47 10.63
C HIS A 98 41.75 22.07 9.70
N GLN A 99 42.43 23.12 9.23
CA GLN A 99 43.87 23.11 9.02
C GLN A 99 44.56 22.42 10.20
N LEU A 100 45.20 21.28 9.95
CA LEU A 100 46.19 20.72 10.85
C LEU A 100 47.49 20.61 10.05
N ILE A 101 48.35 21.63 10.21
CA ILE A 101 49.78 21.51 9.96
C ILE A 101 50.32 20.68 11.13
N PRO A 102 50.98 19.55 10.87
CA PRO A 102 52.31 19.39 11.45
C PRO A 102 53.23 18.59 10.52
N ALA A 103 54.39 19.17 10.20
CA ALA A 103 55.55 18.40 9.78
C ALA A 103 56.73 18.81 10.65
N TYR A 104 56.91 18.08 11.75
CA TYR A 104 58.20 17.98 12.44
C TYR A 104 58.75 16.57 12.28
N ALA A 105 60.08 16.50 12.32
CA ALA A 105 61.01 15.37 12.17
C ALA A 105 61.38 15.04 10.71
N GLY A 106 62.65 15.02 10.30
CA GLY A 106 63.92 15.17 10.99
C GLY A 106 65.03 14.57 10.13
N CYS A 107 66.10 15.35 9.89
CA CYS A 107 67.50 14.95 9.71
C CYS A 107 68.34 16.22 9.55
#